data_AF-A0A836SHC1-F1
#
_entry.id   AF-A0A836SHC1-F1
#
_cell.length_a   1.000
_cell.length_b   1.000
_cell.length_c   1.000
_cell.angle_alpha   90.00
_cell.angle_beta   90.00
_cell.angle_gamma   90.00
#
_symmetry.space_group_name_H-M   'P 1'
#
loop_
_entity.id
_entity.type
_entity.pdbx_description
1 polymer ?
#
loop_
_entity_poly.entity_id
_entity_poly.type
_entity_poly.pdbx_seq_one_letter_code
_entity_poly.pdbx_strand_id
1 'polypeptide(L)' 'MLEIIYPNYPIQTSYEIGLVITTFNRPHYVEKCLKSLQNSVLDNVIIVIVDDASDMEETISLINDFFDA' A
#
# COMPACT_ATOMS: atom_id res chain seq x y z
N MET A 1 20.46 -14.77 15.61
CA MET A 1 19.47 -14.61 16.70
C MET A 1 19.80 -13.30 17.39
N LEU A 2 19.17 -12.21 16.93
CA LEU A 2 19.23 -10.91 17.61
C LEU A 2 18.09 -10.92 18.63
N GLU A 3 18.37 -11.41 19.83
CA GLU A 3 17.49 -11.22 20.97
C GLU A 3 17.73 -9.81 21.52
N ILE A 4 16.82 -8.89 21.22
CA ILE A 4 16.62 -7.68 22.00
C ILE A 4 15.11 -7.55 22.32
N ILE A 5 14.76 -8.08 23.49
CA ILE A 5 14.17 -7.32 24.62
C ILE A 5 13.08 -6.29 24.24
N TYR A 6 11.89 -6.74 23.80
CA TYR A 6 10.66 -5.92 23.92
C TYR A 6 9.46 -6.76 24.38
N PRO A 7 9.41 -7.30 25.61
CA PRO A 7 8.27 -8.10 26.00
C PRO A 7 7.04 -7.28 26.40
N ASN A 8 7.15 -6.00 26.81
CA ASN A 8 6.03 -5.30 27.47
C ASN A 8 6.08 -3.75 27.42
N TYR A 9 6.42 -3.13 26.28
CA TYR A 9 6.09 -1.72 26.09
C TYR A 9 4.90 -1.66 25.12
N PRO A 10 3.72 -1.13 25.51
CA PRO A 10 2.73 -0.78 24.51
C PRO A 10 3.36 0.36 23.70
N ILE A 11 3.98 0.03 22.57
CA ILE A 11 4.43 1.03 21.64
C ILE A 11 3.14 1.59 21.04
N GLN A 12 2.54 2.58 21.69
CA GLN A 12 1.47 3.35 21.10
C GLN A 12 2.11 4.30 20.09
N THR A 13 2.45 3.75 18.93
CA THR A 13 2.87 4.53 17.79
C THR A 13 1.63 5.01 17.05
N SER A 14 1.11 6.18 17.40
CA SER A 14 0.27 6.91 16.45
C SER A 14 1.19 7.62 15.46
N TYR A 15 1.91 6.86 14.64
CA TYR A 15 2.48 7.44 13.42
C TYR A 15 1.43 7.31 12.32
N GLU A 16 1.29 8.35 11.50
CA GLU A 16 0.59 8.25 10.23
C GLU A 16 1.64 8.02 9.14
N ILE A 17 1.46 6.97 8.34
CA ILE A 17 2.36 6.70 7.21
C ILE A 17 1.72 7.27 5.96
N GLY A 18 2.41 8.17 5.27
CA GLY A 18 2.06 8.57 3.91
C GLY A 18 2.70 7.62 2.89
N LEU A 19 1.90 6.98 2.05
CA LEU A 19 2.36 6.11 0.96
C LEU A 19 1.98 6.72 -0.39
N VAL A 20 2.99 7.03 -1.21
CA VAL A 20 2.79 7.48 -2.59
C VAL A 20 3.16 6.33 -3.53
N ILE A 21 2.20 5.89 -4.34
CA ILE A 21 2.37 4.82 -5.32
C ILE A 21 2.23 5.43 -6.72
N THR A 22 3.24 5.33 -7.55
CA THR A 22 3.21 5.82 -8.94
C THR A 22 3.10 4.67 -9.92
N THR A 23 2.29 4.81 -10.97
CA THR A 23 2.16 3.77 -12.01
C THR A 23 1.88 4.36 -13.40
N PHE A 24 2.23 3.60 -14.43
CA PHE A 24 1.88 3.85 -15.84
C PHE A 24 1.84 2.51 -16.59
N ASN A 25 0.66 2.02 -16.97
CA ASN A 25 0.50 0.80 -17.77
C ASN A 25 1.28 -0.40 -17.19
N ARG A 26 1.09 -0.68 -15.90
CA ARG A 26 1.76 -1.78 -15.17
C ARG A 26 0.75 -2.61 -14.35
N PRO A 27 -0.28 -3.22 -14.98
CA PRO A 27 -1.36 -3.86 -14.25
C PRO A 27 -0.85 -4.95 -13.29
N HIS A 28 0.07 -5.80 -13.75
CA HIS A 28 0.64 -6.87 -12.91
C HIS A 28 1.37 -6.37 -11.66
N TYR A 29 2.10 -5.26 -11.76
CA TYR A 29 2.82 -4.71 -10.61
C TYR A 29 1.92 -3.92 -9.67
N VAL A 30 0.94 -3.21 -10.22
CA VAL A 30 -0.11 -2.54 -9.42
C VAL A 30 -0.86 -3.58 -8.61
N GLU A 31 -1.37 -4.64 -9.24
CA GLU A 31 -2.08 -5.72 -8.56
C GLU A 31 -1.24 -6.32 -7.41
N LYS A 32 0.04 -6.63 -7.69
CA LYS A 32 0.94 -7.19 -6.69
C LYS A 32 1.21 -6.21 -5.54
N CYS A 33 1.37 -4.93 -5.83
CA CYS A 33 1.58 -3.89 -4.84
C CYS A 33 0.36 -3.75 -3.92
N LEU A 34 -0.83 -3.63 -4.50
CA LEU A 34 -2.09 -3.48 -3.77
C LEU A 34 -2.38 -4.71 -2.90
N LYS A 35 -2.19 -5.93 -3.44
CA LYS A 35 -2.29 -7.17 -2.65
C LYS A 35 -1.27 -7.21 -1.51
N SER A 36 -0.05 -6.75 -1.73
CA SER A 36 0.96 -6.68 -0.67
C SER A 36 0.56 -5.68 0.44
N LEU A 37 -0.05 -4.56 0.06
CA LEU A 37 -0.50 -3.53 0.99
C LEU A 37 -1.66 -4.02 1.86
N GLN A 38 -2.65 -4.68 1.25
CA GLN A 38 -3.78 -5.31 1.94
C GLN A 38 -3.35 -6.38 2.96
N ASN A 39 -2.25 -7.08 2.69
CA ASN A 39 -1.70 -8.12 3.57
C ASN A 39 -0.55 -7.61 4.45
N SER A 40 -0.30 -6.30 4.49
CA SER A 40 0.81 -5.73 5.26
C SER A 40 0.46 -5.56 6.74
N VAL A 41 1.48 -5.39 7.58
CA VAL A 41 1.33 -5.01 9.00
C VAL A 41 1.24 -3.49 9.21
N LEU A 42 1.13 -2.71 8.13
CA LEU A 42 1.07 -1.27 8.19
C LEU A 42 -0.35 -0.84 8.58
N ASP A 43 -0.48 -0.26 9.75
CA ASP A 43 -1.70 0.38 10.22
C ASP A 43 -1.61 1.91 10.06
N ASN A 44 -2.74 2.61 10.00
CA ASN A 44 -2.83 4.08 9.91
C ASN A 44 -2.06 4.69 8.71
N VAL A 45 -2.37 4.20 7.50
CA VAL A 45 -1.73 4.64 6.25
C VAL A 45 -2.64 5.58 5.47
N ILE A 46 -2.08 6.70 4.99
CA ILE A 46 -2.68 7.58 3.99
C ILE A 46 -2.08 7.20 2.64
N ILE A 47 -2.91 6.70 1.72
CA ILE A 47 -2.45 6.21 0.42
C ILE A 47 -2.82 7.22 -0.67
N VAL A 48 -1.85 7.58 -1.50
CA VAL A 48 -2.05 8.36 -2.72
C VAL A 48 -1.50 7.56 -3.89
N ILE A 49 -2.38 7.19 -4.83
CA ILE A 49 -2.00 6.54 -6.08
C ILE A 49 -1.96 7.62 -7.18
N VAL A 50 -0.80 7.76 -7.81
CA VAL A 50 -0.56 8.67 -8.93
C VAL A 50 -0.46 7.83 -10.20
N ASP A 51 -1.52 7.82 -10.98
CA ASP A 51 -1.52 7.25 -12.32
C ASP A 51 -1.01 8.29 -13.33
N ASP A 52 0.10 8.00 -14.01
CA ASP A 52 0.73 8.87 -15.01
C ASP A 52 0.04 8.71 -16.38
N ALA A 53 -1.29 8.90 -16.38
CA ALA A 53 -2.17 8.77 -17.54
C ALA A 53 -2.10 7.40 -18.24
N SER A 54 -2.32 6.32 -17.48
CA SER A 54 -2.47 5.00 -18.09
C SER A 54 -3.64 4.98 -19.08
N ASP A 55 -3.46 4.23 -20.17
CA ASP A 55 -4.52 3.95 -21.17
C ASP A 55 -4.93 2.46 -21.16
N MET A 56 -4.21 1.62 -20.43
CA MET A 56 -4.58 0.23 -20.21
C MET A 56 -5.74 0.13 -19.22
N GLU A 57 -6.88 -0.36 -19.70
CA GLU A 57 -8.09 -0.59 -18.91
C GLU A 57 -7.80 -1.45 -17.67
N GLU A 58 -6.94 -2.46 -17.76
CA GLU A 58 -6.62 -3.31 -16.60
C GLU A 58 -5.91 -2.53 -15.48
N THR A 59 -5.08 -1.54 -15.82
CA THR A 59 -4.41 -0.70 -14.80
C THR A 59 -5.43 0.20 -14.13
N ILE A 60 -6.30 0.83 -14.91
CA ILE A 60 -7.33 1.75 -14.44
C ILE A 60 -8.33 1.02 -13.53
N SER A 61 -8.82 -0.16 -13.96
CA SER A 61 -9.74 -1.00 -13.17
C SER A 61 -9.13 -1.34 -11.81
N LEU A 62 -7.88 -1.84 -11.78
CA LEU A 62 -7.23 -2.22 -10.52
C LEU A 62 -7.13 -1.07 -9.52
N ILE A 63 -6.91 0.16 -9.99
CA ILE A 63 -6.83 1.35 -9.13
C ILE A 63 -8.22 1.71 -8.60
N ASN A 64 -9.24 1.72 -9.46
CA ASN A 64 -10.62 2.04 -9.06
C ASN A 64 -11.18 1.01 -8.07
N ASP A 65 -11.02 -0.27 -8.40
CA ASP A 65 -11.49 -1.40 -7.58
C ASP A 65 -10.87 -1.40 -6.18
N PHE A 66 -9.65 -0.86 -6.04
CA PHE A 66 -8.97 -0.76 -4.75
C PHE A 66 -9.56 0.27 -3.79
N PHE A 67 -10.13 1.36 -4.32
CA PHE A 67 -10.76 2.40 -3.50
C PHE A 67 -12.26 2.17 -3.27
N ASP A 68 -12.91 1.36 -4.12
CA ASP A 68 -14.32 1.01 -4.00
C ASP A 68 -14.59 -0.21 -3.07
N ALA A 69 -13.54 -0.93 -2.68
CA ALA A 69 -13.60 -2.14 -1.82
C ALA A 69 -13.63 -1.82 -0.32
#